data_AF-A0A516GYQ0-F1
#
_entry.id   AF-A0A516GYQ0-F1
#
_cell.length_a   1.000
_cell.length_b   1.000
_cell.length_c   1.000
_cell.angle_alpha   90.00
_cell.angle_beta   90.00
_cell.angle_gamma   90.00
#
_symmetry.space_group_name_H-M   'P 1'
#
loop_
_entity.id
_entity.type
_entity.pdbx_description
1 polymer ?
#
loop_
_entity_poly.entity_id
_entity_poly.type
_entity_poly.pdbx_seq_one_letter_code
_entity_poly.pdbx_strand_id
1 'polypeptide(L)'
;MSGTLLLGVVIGAQGIQGEVKVKTFTGEPEAVGDYGPLQDATAARTFQLKVLRLSKGDVVIARIKGVEDRNAAEALKGTELYVLRSALPQADEGEFYFADLVGLTAMMSGRVLGSVSAVHNYGAGDMLEVKTDSGRSAMVPFTDDAVPVVDLAAGTVTVEPAFWLGAPETEEDRKDRAEQLAAERAAEQAGG
;
A
#
# COMPACT_ATOMS: atom_id res chain seq x y z
N MET A 1 -2.14 -17.01 -4.49
CA MET A 1 -1.44 -17.82 -3.46
C MET A 1 -2.21 -17.69 -2.15
N SER A 2 -2.81 -18.77 -1.64
CA SER A 2 -3.73 -18.74 -0.49
C SER A 2 -2.98 -19.10 0.80
N GLY A 3 -2.29 -18.13 1.40
CA GLY A 3 -1.68 -18.28 2.72
C GLY A 3 -2.61 -17.78 3.84
N THR A 4 -2.50 -18.34 5.04
CA THR A 4 -3.14 -17.82 6.27
C THR A 4 -2.12 -17.05 7.10
N LEU A 5 -2.54 -15.97 7.75
CA LEU A 5 -1.71 -15.15 8.63
C LEU A 5 -2.24 -15.22 10.06
N LEU A 6 -1.34 -15.45 11.02
CA LEU A 6 -1.68 -15.45 12.44
C LEU A 6 -1.76 -14.01 12.94
N LEU A 7 -2.94 -13.54 13.32
CA LEU A 7 -3.15 -12.17 13.80
C LEU A 7 -3.17 -12.07 15.33
N GLY A 8 -3.46 -13.15 16.03
CA GLY A 8 -3.41 -13.15 17.48
C GLY A 8 -3.70 -14.50 18.13
N VAL A 9 -3.62 -14.53 19.45
CA VAL A 9 -3.89 -15.72 20.28
C VAL A 9 -4.73 -15.30 21.47
N VAL A 10 -5.79 -16.05 21.76
CA VAL A 10 -6.56 -15.87 23.00
C VAL A 10 -5.71 -16.37 24.17
N ILE A 11 -5.33 -15.47 25.09
CA ILE A 11 -4.45 -15.80 26.22
C ILE A 11 -5.20 -16.04 27.54
N GLY A 12 -6.51 -15.78 27.57
CA GLY A 12 -7.39 -16.11 28.69
C GLY A 12 -8.68 -15.28 28.72
N ALA A 13 -9.53 -15.50 29.72
CA ALA A 13 -10.74 -14.71 29.89
C ALA A 13 -10.50 -13.40 30.66
N GLN A 14 -11.34 -12.42 30.41
CA GLN A 14 -11.45 -11.16 31.13
C GLN A 14 -12.85 -11.05 31.77
N GLY A 15 -12.90 -10.80 33.08
CA GLY A 15 -14.17 -10.63 33.79
C GLY A 15 -15.08 -11.86 33.74
N ILE A 16 -16.40 -11.61 33.79
CA ILE A 16 -17.45 -12.65 33.81
C ILE A 16 -18.40 -12.60 32.60
N GLN A 17 -18.34 -11.55 31.79
CA GLN A 17 -19.26 -11.29 30.67
C GLN A 17 -18.77 -11.85 29.32
N GLY A 18 -17.99 -12.94 29.34
CA GLY A 18 -17.48 -13.57 28.12
C GLY A 18 -16.38 -12.80 27.39
N GLU A 19 -15.77 -11.80 28.01
CA GLU A 19 -14.66 -11.06 27.40
C GLU A 19 -13.39 -11.91 27.39
N VAL A 20 -12.57 -11.73 26.37
CA VAL A 20 -11.30 -12.44 26.17
C VAL A 20 -10.13 -11.47 26.13
N LYS A 21 -8.98 -11.92 26.63
CA LYS A 21 -7.68 -11.29 26.38
C LYS A 21 -7.09 -11.90 25.13
N VAL A 22 -6.74 -11.07 24.18
CA VAL A 22 -6.09 -11.50 22.94
C VAL A 22 -4.73 -10.83 22.86
N LYS A 23 -3.67 -11.62 22.73
CA LYS A 23 -2.36 -11.11 22.33
C LYS A 23 -2.37 -10.99 20.81
N THR A 24 -2.13 -9.80 20.27
CA THR A 24 -2.13 -9.52 18.83
C THR A 24 -0.71 -9.52 18.28
N PHE A 25 -0.61 -9.72 16.97
CA PHE A 25 0.64 -9.61 16.21
C PHE A 25 0.51 -8.63 15.04
N THR A 26 -0.55 -7.81 15.06
CA THR A 26 -0.82 -6.73 14.10
C THR A 26 0.00 -5.49 14.46
N GLY A 27 0.30 -4.63 13.47
CA GLY A 27 0.95 -3.34 13.70
C GLY A 27 0.12 -2.41 14.60
N GLU A 28 -1.20 -2.50 14.49
CA GLU A 28 -2.16 -1.85 15.38
C GLU A 28 -2.98 -2.92 16.13
N PRO A 29 -2.73 -3.13 17.43
CA PRO A 29 -3.44 -4.15 18.21
C PRO A 29 -4.96 -3.97 18.22
N GLU A 30 -5.44 -2.74 18.24
CA GLU A 30 -6.87 -2.44 18.34
C GLU A 30 -7.63 -2.76 17.04
N ALA A 31 -6.94 -2.76 15.90
CA ALA A 31 -7.49 -3.08 14.59
C ALA A 31 -7.64 -4.60 14.32
N VAL A 32 -7.21 -5.48 15.24
CA VAL A 32 -7.21 -6.94 15.02
C VAL A 32 -8.62 -7.50 14.69
N GLY A 33 -9.68 -6.85 15.15
CA GLY A 33 -11.06 -7.22 14.83
C GLY A 33 -11.58 -6.71 13.47
N ASP A 34 -10.88 -5.75 12.87
CA ASP A 34 -11.31 -5.06 11.65
C ASP A 34 -10.90 -5.83 10.38
N TYR A 35 -9.97 -6.79 10.50
CA TYR A 35 -9.58 -7.72 9.44
C TYR A 35 -10.67 -8.75 9.06
N GLY A 36 -11.86 -8.64 9.66
CA GLY A 36 -12.99 -9.53 9.41
C GLY A 36 -12.99 -10.78 10.29
N PRO A 37 -13.81 -11.80 9.93
CA PRO A 37 -13.95 -13.02 10.71
C PRO A 37 -12.64 -13.81 10.75
N LEU A 38 -12.13 -14.08 11.95
CA LEU A 38 -10.90 -14.83 12.18
C LEU A 38 -11.20 -16.33 12.27
N GLN A 39 -10.25 -17.19 11.93
CA GLN A 39 -10.39 -18.64 11.91
C GLN A 39 -9.40 -19.30 12.88
N ASP A 40 -9.72 -20.50 13.38
CA ASP A 40 -8.69 -21.31 14.03
C ASP A 40 -7.74 -21.96 13.01
N ALA A 41 -6.66 -22.58 13.49
CA ALA A 41 -5.63 -23.21 12.65
C ALA A 41 -6.19 -24.26 11.66
N THR A 42 -7.36 -24.85 11.94
CA THR A 42 -8.00 -25.85 11.09
C THR A 42 -9.06 -25.28 10.16
N ALA A 43 -9.34 -23.96 10.26
CA ALA A 43 -10.46 -23.28 9.59
C ALA A 43 -11.84 -23.89 9.88
N ALA A 44 -11.96 -24.71 10.93
CA ALA A 44 -13.21 -25.36 11.32
C ALA A 44 -14.12 -24.43 12.10
N ARG A 45 -13.54 -23.42 12.79
CA ARG A 45 -14.28 -22.43 13.55
C ARG A 45 -13.95 -21.02 13.06
N THR A 46 -14.94 -20.16 13.12
CA THR A 46 -14.82 -18.74 12.78
C THR A 46 -15.26 -17.88 13.96
N PHE A 47 -14.51 -16.82 14.23
CA PHE A 47 -14.64 -15.94 15.37
C PHE A 47 -14.84 -14.52 14.86
N GLN A 48 -15.98 -13.91 15.18
CA GLN A 48 -16.20 -12.47 14.98
C GLN A 48 -15.76 -11.74 16.24
N LEU A 49 -14.61 -11.06 16.14
CA LEU A 49 -13.97 -10.38 17.24
C LEU A 49 -14.36 -8.90 17.24
N LYS A 50 -14.87 -8.40 18.37
CA LYS A 50 -15.09 -6.98 18.61
C LYS A 50 -14.13 -6.50 19.69
N VAL A 51 -13.15 -5.70 19.32
CA VAL A 51 -12.22 -5.08 20.29
C VAL A 51 -12.97 -4.03 21.10
N LEU A 52 -12.75 -4.05 22.42
CA LEU A 52 -13.34 -3.09 23.35
C LEU A 52 -12.34 -2.01 23.75
N ARG A 53 -11.08 -2.40 23.99
CA ARG A 53 -9.99 -1.51 24.39
C ARG A 53 -8.64 -2.23 24.36
N LEU A 54 -7.58 -1.45 24.20
CA LEU A 54 -6.23 -1.87 24.54
C LEU A 54 -6.06 -2.14 26.05
N SER A 55 -5.26 -3.15 26.38
CA SER A 55 -4.83 -3.46 27.74
C SER A 55 -3.39 -3.02 27.97
N LYS A 56 -2.41 -3.91 27.74
CA LYS A 56 -0.98 -3.63 27.99
C LYS A 56 -0.15 -4.20 26.86
N GLY A 57 0.68 -3.37 26.22
CA GLY A 57 1.44 -3.75 25.04
C GLY A 57 0.50 -4.28 23.96
N ASP A 58 0.85 -5.39 23.33
CA ASP A 58 0.10 -6.00 22.23
C ASP A 58 -1.08 -6.87 22.72
N VAL A 59 -1.75 -6.47 23.80
CA VAL A 59 -2.87 -7.23 24.37
C VAL A 59 -4.12 -6.36 24.38
N VAL A 60 -5.19 -6.87 23.76
CA VAL A 60 -6.51 -6.25 23.73
C VAL A 60 -7.52 -7.03 24.57
N ILE A 61 -8.54 -6.32 25.03
CA ILE A 61 -9.76 -6.92 25.58
C ILE A 61 -10.83 -6.88 24.49
N ALA A 62 -11.42 -8.02 24.19
CA ALA A 62 -12.38 -8.15 23.10
C ALA A 62 -13.55 -9.07 23.48
N ARG A 63 -14.63 -8.99 22.70
CA ARG A 63 -15.74 -9.93 22.73
C ARG A 63 -15.75 -10.77 21.47
N ILE A 64 -16.07 -12.04 21.63
CA ILE A 64 -16.31 -12.95 20.50
C ILE A 64 -17.80 -13.21 20.44
N LYS A 65 -18.39 -13.07 19.25
CA LYS A 65 -19.82 -13.37 19.06
C LYS A 65 -20.13 -14.82 19.50
N GLY A 66 -21.14 -14.99 20.35
CA GLY A 66 -21.52 -16.30 20.91
C GLY A 66 -20.75 -16.73 22.16
N VAL A 67 -19.81 -15.91 22.65
CA VAL A 67 -19.13 -16.12 23.93
C VAL A 67 -19.69 -15.13 24.95
N GLU A 68 -20.58 -15.60 25.82
CA GLU A 68 -21.37 -14.74 26.72
C GLU A 68 -20.98 -14.87 28.20
N ASP A 69 -20.17 -15.87 28.55
CA ASP A 69 -19.75 -16.12 29.92
C ASP A 69 -18.26 -16.46 30.04
N ARG A 70 -17.75 -16.40 31.29
CA ARG A 70 -16.35 -16.67 31.62
C ARG A 70 -15.88 -18.06 31.21
N ASN A 71 -16.73 -19.08 31.33
CA ASN A 71 -16.33 -20.46 31.06
C ASN A 71 -16.12 -20.66 29.55
N ALA A 72 -17.02 -20.12 28.73
CA ALA A 72 -16.89 -20.10 27.28
C ALA A 72 -15.64 -19.33 26.84
N ALA A 73 -15.34 -18.21 27.48
CA ALA A 73 -14.13 -17.43 27.20
C ALA A 73 -12.83 -18.18 27.59
N GLU A 74 -12.79 -18.82 28.76
CA GLU A 74 -11.63 -19.61 29.19
C GLU A 74 -11.41 -20.84 28.30
N ALA A 75 -12.47 -21.47 27.78
CA ALA A 75 -12.38 -22.60 26.86
C ALA A 75 -11.68 -22.24 25.53
N LEU A 76 -11.62 -20.96 25.18
CA LEU A 76 -10.90 -20.48 24.00
C LEU A 76 -9.43 -20.18 24.25
N LYS A 77 -8.94 -20.27 25.49
CA LYS A 77 -7.53 -20.00 25.80
C LYS A 77 -6.61 -20.91 24.99
N GLY A 78 -5.60 -20.31 24.37
CA GLY A 78 -4.66 -20.96 23.46
C GLY A 78 -5.15 -21.03 22.01
N THR A 79 -6.38 -20.58 21.71
CA THR A 79 -6.87 -20.53 20.33
C THR A 79 -6.11 -19.47 19.55
N GLU A 80 -5.41 -19.91 18.52
CA GLU A 80 -4.77 -19.08 17.51
C GLU A 80 -5.84 -18.56 16.53
N LEU A 81 -5.74 -17.27 16.19
CA LEU A 81 -6.70 -16.55 15.36
C LEU A 81 -6.01 -16.14 14.07
N TYR A 82 -6.43 -16.78 12.98
CA TYR A 82 -5.91 -16.58 11.64
C TYR A 82 -6.86 -15.79 10.76
N VAL A 83 -6.33 -15.18 9.73
CA VAL A 83 -7.12 -14.67 8.60
C VAL A 83 -6.55 -15.25 7.31
N LEU A 84 -7.40 -15.45 6.31
CA LEU A 84 -6.92 -15.71 4.96
C LEU A 84 -6.24 -14.45 4.45
N ARG A 85 -5.08 -14.58 3.81
CA ARG A 85 -4.41 -13.44 3.18
C ARG A 85 -5.31 -12.74 2.14
N SER A 86 -6.22 -13.49 1.52
CA SER A 86 -7.24 -12.95 0.59
C SER A 86 -8.45 -12.30 1.28
N ALA A 87 -8.59 -12.45 2.60
CA ALA A 87 -9.70 -11.91 3.39
C ALA A 87 -9.26 -10.78 4.33
N LEU A 88 -7.96 -10.51 4.43
CA LEU A 88 -7.52 -9.17 4.79
C LEU A 88 -8.33 -8.19 3.92
N PRO A 89 -8.74 -7.02 4.45
CA PRO A 89 -9.07 -5.90 3.57
C PRO A 89 -7.98 -5.88 2.50
N GLN A 90 -8.35 -5.74 1.22
CA GLN A 90 -7.36 -5.32 0.25
C GLN A 90 -6.58 -4.22 0.95
N ALA A 91 -5.25 -4.38 1.08
CA ALA A 91 -4.44 -3.28 1.54
C ALA A 91 -4.95 -2.07 0.77
N ASP A 92 -5.25 -0.98 1.49
CA ASP A 92 -5.77 0.23 0.84
C ASP A 92 -4.99 0.42 -0.47
N GLU A 93 -5.71 0.71 -1.56
CA GLU A 93 -5.11 0.98 -2.86
C GLU A 93 -3.82 1.79 -2.63
N GLY A 94 -2.63 1.20 -2.80
CA GLY A 94 -1.39 1.87 -2.39
C GLY A 94 -0.27 1.02 -1.76
N GLU A 95 -0.54 -0.14 -1.16
CA GLU A 95 0.55 -1.00 -0.65
C GLU A 95 1.09 -1.95 -1.74
N PHE A 96 2.09 -1.47 -2.47
CA PHE A 96 2.81 -2.25 -3.47
C PHE A 96 4.22 -2.58 -2.98
N TYR A 97 4.67 -3.83 -3.17
CA TYR A 97 6.08 -4.10 -3.00
C TYR A 97 6.85 -3.35 -4.09
N PHE A 98 7.89 -2.59 -3.72
CA PHE A 98 8.69 -1.84 -4.69
C PHE A 98 9.23 -2.71 -5.82
N ALA A 99 9.50 -3.99 -5.54
CA ALA A 99 9.93 -4.97 -6.53
C ALA A 99 8.88 -5.24 -7.62
N ASP A 100 7.59 -5.13 -7.30
CA ASP A 100 6.48 -5.35 -8.23
C ASP A 100 6.20 -4.11 -9.09
N LEU A 101 6.67 -2.93 -8.65
CA LEU A 101 6.52 -1.67 -9.37
C LEU A 101 7.60 -1.44 -10.43
N VAL A 102 8.82 -1.93 -10.18
CA VAL A 102 9.93 -1.80 -11.13
C VAL A 102 9.64 -2.62 -12.39
N GLY A 103 9.76 -1.98 -13.55
CA GLY A 103 9.48 -2.57 -14.85
C GLY A 103 8.06 -2.33 -15.37
N LEU A 104 7.15 -1.76 -14.56
CA LEU A 104 5.83 -1.36 -15.04
C LEU A 104 5.94 -0.20 -16.04
N THR A 105 5.05 -0.19 -17.04
CA THR A 105 4.95 0.88 -18.02
C THR A 105 4.20 2.05 -17.43
N ALA A 106 4.84 3.22 -17.34
CA ALA A 106 4.20 4.45 -16.90
C ALA A 106 3.43 5.09 -18.05
N MET A 107 2.15 5.38 -17.81
CA MET A 107 1.24 5.95 -18.79
C MET A 107 0.62 7.24 -18.25
N MET A 108 0.33 8.19 -19.13
CA MET A 108 -0.38 9.43 -18.79
C MET A 108 -1.35 9.76 -19.90
N SER A 109 -2.65 9.84 -19.58
CA SER A 109 -3.71 10.14 -20.56
C SER A 109 -3.65 9.25 -21.82
N GLY A 110 -3.36 7.96 -21.65
CA GLY A 110 -3.24 6.99 -22.76
C GLY A 110 -1.91 7.04 -23.54
N ARG A 111 -0.98 7.94 -23.18
CA ARG A 111 0.37 8.01 -23.76
C ARG A 111 1.37 7.29 -22.86
N VAL A 112 2.27 6.50 -23.46
CA VAL A 112 3.40 5.91 -22.74
C VAL A 112 4.44 6.99 -22.44
N LEU A 113 4.83 7.10 -21.17
CA LEU A 113 5.90 7.97 -20.70
C LEU A 113 7.24 7.25 -20.66
N GLY A 114 7.22 5.95 -20.36
CA GLY A 114 8.40 5.12 -20.20
C GLY A 114 8.13 3.97 -19.24
N SER A 115 9.15 3.55 -18.50
CA SER A 115 9.07 2.45 -17.52
C SER A 115 9.56 2.88 -16.14
N VAL A 116 8.93 2.37 -15.09
CA VAL A 116 9.41 2.54 -13.71
C VAL A 116 10.76 1.84 -13.56
N SER A 117 11.81 2.58 -13.25
CA SER A 117 13.17 2.05 -13.08
C SER A 117 13.56 1.82 -11.62
N ALA A 118 12.96 2.58 -10.70
CA ALA A 118 13.22 2.46 -9.26
C ALA A 118 12.08 3.06 -8.44
N VAL A 119 12.04 2.70 -7.16
CA VAL A 119 11.21 3.36 -6.15
C VAL A 119 12.13 3.81 -5.02
N HIS A 120 12.08 5.09 -4.66
CA HIS A 120 12.92 5.69 -3.63
C HIS A 120 12.07 6.14 -2.44
N ASN A 121 12.48 5.76 -1.23
CA ASN A 121 11.90 6.26 0.02
C ASN A 121 12.93 7.13 0.73
N TYR A 122 12.72 8.45 0.71
CA TYR A 122 13.63 9.43 1.35
C TYR A 122 13.19 9.83 2.76
N GLY A 123 12.28 9.08 3.39
CA GLY A 123 11.75 9.37 4.73
C GLY A 123 10.61 10.40 4.77
N ALA A 124 10.17 10.91 3.60
CA ALA A 124 9.04 11.83 3.46
C ALA A 124 7.93 11.30 2.53
N GLY A 125 7.97 10.00 2.22
CA GLY A 125 7.08 9.34 1.25
C GLY A 125 7.87 8.64 0.14
N ASP A 126 7.16 7.82 -0.63
CA ASP A 126 7.69 7.04 -1.73
C ASP A 126 7.65 7.82 -3.05
N MET A 127 8.66 7.60 -3.89
CA MET A 127 8.82 8.29 -5.17
C MET A 127 9.14 7.29 -6.28
N LEU A 128 8.34 7.27 -7.33
CA LEU A 128 8.60 6.51 -8.56
C LEU A 128 9.61 7.24 -9.42
N GLU A 129 10.67 6.53 -9.82
CA GLU A 129 11.56 6.96 -10.88
C GLU A 129 11.08 6.35 -12.21
N VAL A 130 10.67 7.21 -13.15
CA VAL A 130 10.21 6.80 -14.47
C VAL A 130 11.26 7.14 -15.51
N LYS A 131 11.87 6.10 -16.09
CA LYS A 131 12.80 6.25 -17.21
C LYS A 131 12.04 6.35 -18.52
N THR A 132 12.16 7.51 -19.16
CA THR A 132 11.57 7.83 -20.45
C THR A 132 12.36 7.21 -21.61
N ASP A 133 11.73 7.14 -22.79
CA ASP A 133 12.34 6.63 -24.03
C ASP A 133 13.60 7.43 -24.45
N SER A 134 13.73 8.69 -24.00
CA SER A 134 14.95 9.48 -24.23
C SER A 134 16.11 9.05 -23.32
N GLY A 135 15.94 7.99 -22.52
CA GLY A 135 16.92 7.50 -21.55
C GLY A 135 17.02 8.33 -20.26
N ARG A 136 16.19 9.37 -20.11
CA ARG A 136 16.19 10.27 -18.95
C ARG A 136 15.13 9.83 -17.93
N SER A 137 15.35 10.15 -16.66
CA SER A 137 14.41 9.81 -15.58
C SER A 137 13.63 11.04 -15.09
N ALA A 138 12.37 10.82 -14.71
CA ALA A 138 11.52 11.77 -14.00
C ALA A 138 11.09 11.17 -12.65
N MET A 139 10.93 12.03 -11.64
CA MET A 139 10.43 11.61 -10.32
C MET A 139 8.95 11.95 -10.19
N VAL A 140 8.16 10.99 -9.71
CA VAL A 140 6.72 11.15 -9.47
C VAL A 140 6.39 10.66 -8.05
N PRO A 141 5.67 11.43 -7.22
CA PRO A 141 5.21 10.95 -5.92
C PRO A 141 4.38 9.68 -6.06
N PHE A 142 4.61 8.68 -5.22
CA PHE A 142 3.80 7.46 -5.20
C PHE A 142 2.66 7.62 -4.19
N THR A 143 1.65 8.39 -4.60
CA THR A 143 0.44 8.69 -3.83
C THR A 143 -0.78 8.56 -4.74
N ASP A 144 -1.97 8.32 -4.18
CA ASP A 144 -3.20 8.14 -4.98
C ASP A 144 -3.50 9.32 -5.91
N ASP A 145 -3.22 10.55 -5.46
CA ASP A 145 -3.40 11.76 -6.28
C ASP A 145 -2.46 11.80 -7.51
N ALA A 146 -1.30 11.15 -7.43
CA ALA A 146 -0.26 11.20 -8.45
C ALA A 146 -0.22 9.93 -9.31
N VAL A 147 -0.55 8.79 -8.72
CA VAL A 147 -0.56 7.46 -9.35
C VAL A 147 -1.88 6.74 -8.99
N PRO A 148 -3.02 7.17 -9.53
CA PRO A 148 -4.34 6.68 -9.13
C PRO A 148 -4.64 5.24 -9.56
N VAL A 149 -3.86 4.68 -10.49
CA VAL A 149 -4.09 3.32 -11.00
C VAL A 149 -2.77 2.59 -11.15
N VAL A 150 -2.68 1.42 -10.52
CA VAL A 150 -1.61 0.45 -10.72
C VAL A 150 -2.24 -0.88 -11.12
N ASP A 151 -1.95 -1.33 -12.34
CA ASP A 151 -2.42 -2.61 -12.86
C ASP A 151 -1.22 -3.55 -13.03
N LEU A 152 -1.00 -4.40 -12.03
CA LEU A 152 0.07 -5.39 -12.04
C LEU A 152 -0.15 -6.50 -13.08
N ALA A 153 -1.41 -6.77 -13.46
CA ALA A 153 -1.72 -7.80 -14.44
C ALA A 153 -1.43 -7.29 -15.87
N ALA A 154 -1.76 -6.03 -16.15
CA ALA A 154 -1.42 -5.36 -17.40
C ALA A 154 0.04 -4.87 -17.45
N GLY A 155 0.71 -4.77 -16.29
CA GLY A 155 2.08 -4.28 -16.20
C GLY A 155 2.20 -2.77 -16.35
N THR A 156 1.22 -2.00 -15.86
CA THR A 156 1.10 -0.56 -16.10
C THR A 156 0.83 0.25 -14.83
N VAL A 157 1.31 1.49 -14.80
CA VAL A 157 0.91 2.52 -13.83
C VAL A 157 0.40 3.76 -14.55
N THR A 158 -0.65 4.40 -14.04
CA THR A 158 -1.18 5.66 -14.57
C THR A 158 -0.68 6.82 -13.73
N VAL A 159 -0.05 7.79 -14.37
CA VAL A 159 0.45 9.03 -13.75
C VAL A 159 -0.48 10.19 -14.08
N GLU A 160 -0.86 10.96 -13.06
CA GLU A 160 -1.66 12.16 -13.22
C GLU A 160 -0.83 13.31 -13.84
N PRO A 161 -1.35 14.03 -14.85
CA PRO A 161 -0.60 15.09 -15.54
C PRO A 161 -0.10 16.21 -14.63
N ALA A 162 -0.83 16.52 -13.54
CA ALA A 162 -0.44 17.55 -12.59
C ALA A 162 0.86 17.23 -11.84
N PHE A 163 1.23 15.95 -11.76
CA PHE A 163 2.41 15.45 -11.07
C PHE A 163 3.54 15.05 -12.01
N TRP A 164 3.31 15.12 -13.33
CA TRP A 164 4.33 14.87 -14.33
C TRP A 164 5.08 16.15 -14.70
N LEU A 165 6.28 16.31 -14.15
CA LEU A 165 7.17 17.43 -14.49
C LEU A 165 8.07 17.16 -15.71
N GLY A 166 8.04 15.92 -16.24
CA GLY A 166 9.00 15.45 -17.24
C GLY A 166 10.39 15.22 -16.65
N ALA A 167 11.30 14.69 -17.46
CA ALA A 167 12.70 14.62 -17.08
C ALA A 167 13.30 16.04 -17.10
N PRO A 168 14.10 16.43 -16.09
CA PRO A 168 14.69 17.77 -16.06
C PRO A 168 15.52 18.04 -17.33
N GLU A 169 15.38 19.24 -17.88
CA GLU A 169 16.19 19.71 -19.02
C GLU A 169 17.67 19.77 -18.61
N THR A 170 18.53 19.19 -19.43
CA THR A 170 19.98 19.27 -19.23
C THR A 170 20.53 20.64 -19.64
N GLU A 171 21.78 20.93 -19.26
CA GLU A 171 22.50 22.11 -19.75
C GLU A 171 22.59 22.13 -21.29
N GLU A 172 22.67 20.95 -21.89
CA GLU A 172 22.77 20.74 -23.34
C GLU A 172 21.43 21.02 -24.03
N ASP A 173 20.31 20.52 -23.47
CA ASP A 173 18.95 20.82 -23.95
C ASP A 173 18.65 22.34 -23.94
N ARG A 174 19.09 23.03 -22.87
CA ARG A 174 18.94 24.49 -22.75
C ARG A 174 19.76 25.24 -23.80
N LYS A 175 20.94 24.74 -24.14
CA LYS A 175 21.83 25.34 -25.13
C LYS A 175 21.30 25.16 -26.54
N ASP A 176 20.86 23.95 -26.90
CA ASP A 176 20.26 23.65 -28.20
C ASP A 176 18.99 24.47 -28.44
N ARG A 177 18.12 24.57 -27.42
CA ARG A 177 16.90 25.41 -27.50
C ARG A 177 17.23 26.90 -27.63
N ALA A 178 18.25 27.39 -26.93
CA ALA A 178 18.70 28.77 -27.05
C ALA A 178 19.28 29.06 -28.45
N GLU A 179 20.04 28.13 -29.01
CA GLU A 179 20.59 28.24 -30.37
C GLU A 179 19.47 28.21 -31.43
N GLN A 180 18.47 27.34 -31.26
CA GLN A 180 17.33 27.26 -32.17
C GLN A 180 16.44 28.52 -32.13
N LEU A 181 16.16 29.05 -30.93
CA LEU A 181 15.43 30.32 -30.78
C LEU A 181 16.23 31.52 -31.32
N ALA A 182 17.56 31.51 -31.20
CA ALA A 182 18.42 32.52 -31.79
C ALA A 182 18.41 32.44 -33.32
N ALA A 183 18.43 31.23 -33.89
CA ALA A 183 18.34 31.01 -35.33
C ALA A 183 16.98 31.43 -35.91
N GLU A 184 15.88 31.13 -35.22
CA GLU A 184 14.53 31.51 -35.63
C GLU A 184 14.34 33.04 -35.61
N ARG A 185 14.83 33.72 -34.55
CA ARG A 185 14.84 35.20 -34.49
C ARG A 185 15.73 35.83 -35.56
N ALA A 186 16.86 35.22 -35.89
CA ALA A 186 17.74 35.72 -36.95
C ALA A 186 17.10 35.56 -38.34
N ALA A 187 16.37 34.46 -38.58
CA ALA A 187 15.63 34.24 -39.82
C ALA A 187 14.47 35.25 -39.97
N GLU A 188 13.78 35.59 -38.89
CA GLU A 188 12.69 36.56 -38.88
C GLU A 188 13.20 38.01 -39.13
N GLN A 189 14.40 38.35 -38.66
CA GLN A 189 15.05 39.64 -38.92
C GLN A 189 15.64 39.77 -40.33
N ALA A 190 15.95 38.66 -41.00
CA ALA A 190 16.47 38.65 -42.37
C ALA A 190 15.37 38.65 -43.45
N GLY A 191 14.11 38.47 -43.05
CA GLY A 191 12.95 38.38 -43.94
C GLY A 191 12.08 39.65 -44.04
N GLY A 192 12.45 40.74 -43.37
CA GLY A 192 11.78 42.05 -43.43
C GLY A 192 12.64 43.11 -44.12
#